data_AF-A0A9W9XEF2-F1
#
_entry.id   AF-A0A9W9XEF2-F1
#
_cell.length_a   1.000
_cell.length_b   1.000
_cell.length_c   1.000
_cell.angle_alpha   90.00
_cell.angle_beta   90.00
_cell.angle_gamma   90.00
#
_symmetry.space_group_name_H-M   'P 1'
#
loop_
_entity.id
_entity.type
_entity.pdbx_description
1 polymer ?
#
loop_
_entity_poly.entity_id
_entity_poly.type
_entity_poly.pdbx_seq_one_letter_code
_entity_poly.pdbx_strand_id
1 'polypeptide(L)'
;MSSILGSIKDLITSVFEVIFSVFHGAFDLVSNFVAGLFQTIIGFFHMALSTVGNVFETAGDVGKFVASNVVVIALIAAGVFGYLQYQARQGRPVKVGDKKLN
;
A
#
# COMPACT_ATOMS: atom_id res chain seq x y z
N MET A 1 -0.87 -34.11 43.38
CA MET A 1 -0.81 -32.64 43.28
C MET A 1 -0.22 -32.14 41.95
N SER A 2 0.54 -32.96 41.19
CA SER A 2 1.12 -32.57 39.89
C SER A 2 0.08 -32.32 38.78
N SER A 3 -1.00 -33.13 38.70
CA SER A 3 -2.00 -33.02 37.63
C SER A 3 -2.81 -31.72 37.65
N ILE A 4 -3.09 -31.15 38.82
CA ILE A 4 -3.90 -29.92 38.94
C ILE A 4 -3.12 -28.71 38.41
N LEU A 5 -1.82 -28.63 38.72
CA LEU A 5 -0.95 -27.58 38.20
C LEU A 5 -0.76 -27.67 36.68
N GLY A 6 -0.70 -28.90 36.13
CA GLY A 6 -0.70 -29.13 34.69
C GLY A 6 -1.99 -28.63 34.03
N SER A 7 -3.15 -29.04 34.55
CA SER A 7 -4.46 -28.64 34.01
C SER A 7 -4.70 -27.12 34.06
N ILE A 8 -4.22 -26.43 35.11
CA ILE A 8 -4.29 -24.96 35.19
C ILE A 8 -3.41 -24.31 34.12
N LYS A 9 -2.21 -24.83 33.89
CA LYS A 9 -1.30 -24.33 32.86
C LYS A 9 -1.86 -24.54 31.45
N ASP A 10 -2.48 -25.67 31.20
CA ASP A 10 -3.12 -25.98 29.91
C ASP A 10 -4.34 -25.07 29.67
N LEU A 11 -5.13 -24.82 30.71
CA LEU A 11 -6.26 -23.87 30.64
C LEU A 11 -5.78 -22.45 30.31
N ILE A 12 -4.73 -21.97 30.99
CA ILE A 12 -4.15 -20.65 30.74
C ILE A 12 -3.62 -20.57 29.30
N THR A 13 -2.92 -21.60 28.84
CA THR A 13 -2.37 -21.67 27.47
C THR A 13 -3.49 -21.60 26.43
N SER A 14 -4.56 -22.38 26.62
CA SER A 14 -5.71 -22.39 25.73
C SER A 14 -6.41 -21.03 25.66
N VAL A 15 -6.55 -20.32 26.79
CA VAL A 15 -7.13 -18.97 26.81
C VAL A 15 -6.28 -17.99 25.99
N PHE A 16 -4.95 -18.02 26.16
CA PHE A 16 -4.06 -17.18 25.35
C PHE A 16 -4.10 -17.54 23.86
N GLU A 17 -4.17 -18.83 23.53
CA GLU A 17 -4.23 -19.31 22.15
C GLU A 17 -5.50 -18.84 21.43
N VAL A 18 -6.64 -18.84 22.11
CA VAL A 18 -7.90 -18.28 21.58
C VAL A 18 -7.77 -16.77 21.36
N ILE A 19 -7.19 -16.04 22.32
CA ILE A 19 -6.97 -14.59 22.18
C ILE A 19 -6.09 -14.30 20.96
N PHE A 20 -4.96 -15.01 20.81
CA PHE A 20 -4.07 -14.86 19.66
C PHE A 20 -4.73 -15.27 18.35
N SER A 21 -5.58 -16.30 18.34
CA SER A 21 -6.34 -16.72 17.16
C SER A 21 -7.30 -15.63 16.68
N VAL A 22 -7.98 -14.94 17.60
CA VAL A 22 -8.87 -13.81 17.28
C VAL A 22 -8.07 -12.66 16.64
N PHE A 23 -6.91 -12.33 17.18
CA PHE A 23 -6.05 -11.28 16.60
C PHE A 23 -5.50 -11.66 15.22
N HIS A 24 -5.05 -12.90 15.02
CA HIS A 24 -4.62 -13.37 13.70
C HIS A 24 -5.76 -13.33 12.69
N GLY A 25 -6.95 -13.81 13.06
CA GLY A 25 -8.13 -13.76 12.18
C GLY A 25 -8.51 -12.33 11.81
N ALA A 26 -8.46 -11.38 12.77
CA ALA A 26 -8.70 -9.97 12.50
C ALA A 26 -7.64 -9.36 11.55
N PHE A 27 -6.37 -9.70 11.74
CA PHE A 27 -5.29 -9.24 10.87
C PHE A 27 -5.42 -9.78 9.45
N ASP A 28 -5.79 -11.06 9.30
CA ASP A 28 -6.03 -11.70 8.00
C ASP A 28 -7.21 -11.07 7.26
N LEU A 29 -8.27 -10.69 7.97
CA LEU A 29 -9.40 -9.98 7.35
C LEU A 29 -8.97 -8.60 6.83
N VAL A 30 -8.20 -7.85 7.62
CA VAL A 30 -7.71 -6.53 7.22
C VAL A 30 -6.73 -6.64 6.06
N SER A 31 -5.79 -7.59 6.10
CA SER A 31 -4.80 -7.79 5.05
C SER A 31 -5.46 -8.18 3.72
N ASN A 32 -6.45 -9.08 3.76
CA ASN A 32 -7.23 -9.46 2.58
C ASN A 32 -8.07 -8.31 2.03
N PHE A 33 -8.67 -7.49 2.90
CA PHE A 33 -9.42 -6.31 2.48
C PHE A 33 -8.51 -5.30 1.77
N VAL A 34 -7.33 -5.01 2.34
CA VAL A 34 -6.34 -4.13 1.73
C VAL A 34 -5.85 -4.71 0.40
N ALA A 35 -5.55 -6.01 0.33
CA ALA A 35 -5.15 -6.67 -0.91
C ALA A 35 -6.23 -6.56 -2.00
N GLY A 36 -7.50 -6.73 -1.65
CA GLY A 36 -8.64 -6.55 -2.55
C GLY A 36 -8.76 -5.11 -3.08
N LEU A 37 -8.54 -4.11 -2.22
CA LEU A 37 -8.49 -2.72 -2.66
C LEU A 37 -7.35 -2.46 -3.65
N PHE A 38 -6.15 -2.98 -3.37
CA PHE A 38 -5.02 -2.87 -4.31
C PHE A 38 -5.31 -3.57 -5.64
N GLN A 39 -5.88 -4.77 -5.62
CA GLN A 39 -6.27 -5.49 -6.84
C GLN A 39 -7.33 -4.74 -7.64
N THR A 40 -8.28 -4.06 -6.97
CA THR A 40 -9.30 -3.25 -7.62
C THR A 40 -8.68 -2.05 -8.35
N ILE A 41 -7.73 -1.37 -7.69
CA ILE A 41 -6.99 -0.25 -8.29
C ILE A 41 -6.17 -0.72 -9.50
N ILE A 42 -5.44 -1.83 -9.36
CA ILE A 42 -4.65 -2.41 -10.46
C ILE A 42 -5.56 -2.82 -11.61
N GLY A 43 -6.71 -3.45 -11.32
CA GLY A 43 -7.71 -3.84 -12.31
C GLY A 43 -8.27 -2.64 -13.08
N PHE A 44 -8.54 -1.53 -12.39
CA PHE A 44 -8.96 -0.27 -13.01
C PHE A 44 -7.88 0.29 -13.95
N PHE A 45 -6.62 0.29 -13.50
CA PHE A 45 -5.50 0.72 -14.34
C PHE A 45 -5.31 -0.18 -15.58
N HIS A 46 -5.39 -1.49 -15.42
CA HIS A 46 -5.32 -2.41 -16.56
C HIS A 46 -6.47 -2.20 -17.54
N MET A 47 -7.68 -1.97 -17.05
CA MET A 47 -8.84 -1.67 -17.90
C MET A 47 -8.68 -0.33 -18.62
N ALA A 48 -8.16 0.70 -17.95
CA ALA A 48 -7.88 1.98 -18.57
C ALA A 48 -6.80 1.84 -19.66
N LEU A 49 -5.71 1.12 -19.38
CA LEU A 49 -4.64 0.88 -20.34
C LEU A 49 -5.09 0.03 -21.52
N SER A 50 -5.89 -1.01 -21.30
CA SER A 50 -6.43 -1.84 -22.38
C SER A 50 -7.45 -1.09 -23.23
N THR A 51 -8.28 -0.25 -22.61
CA THR A 51 -9.21 0.65 -23.33
C THR A 51 -8.42 1.63 -24.19
N VAL A 52 -7.36 2.23 -23.65
CA VAL A 52 -6.48 3.12 -24.41
C VAL A 52 -5.81 2.36 -25.58
N GLY A 53 -5.26 1.16 -25.35
CA GLY A 53 -4.67 0.32 -26.39
C GLY A 53 -5.66 -0.06 -27.50
N ASN A 54 -6.87 -0.48 -27.14
CA ASN A 54 -7.92 -0.84 -28.10
C ASN A 54 -8.43 0.39 -28.87
N VAL A 55 -8.53 1.55 -28.22
CA VAL A 55 -8.85 2.83 -28.86
C VAL A 55 -7.70 3.28 -29.77
N PHE A 56 -6.45 2.98 -29.45
CA PHE A 56 -5.32 3.23 -30.35
C PHE A 56 -5.39 2.41 -31.63
N GLU A 57 -5.75 1.13 -31.53
CA GLU A 57 -5.91 0.26 -32.70
C GLU A 57 -7.14 0.63 -33.54
N THR A 58 -8.20 1.14 -32.91
CA THR A 58 -9.51 1.36 -33.57
C THR A 58 -9.76 2.81 -33.99
N ALA A 59 -9.19 3.81 -33.30
CA ALA A 59 -9.66 5.22 -33.37
C ALA A 59 -8.63 6.25 -33.92
N GLY A 60 -7.44 5.83 -34.33
CA GLY A 60 -6.47 6.74 -35.00
C GLY A 60 -6.11 7.98 -34.16
N ASP A 61 -6.42 9.19 -34.66
CA ASP A 61 -6.03 10.48 -34.08
C ASP A 61 -6.67 10.78 -32.71
N VAL A 62 -7.87 10.26 -32.44
CA VAL A 62 -8.55 10.47 -31.14
C VAL A 62 -7.86 9.69 -30.03
N GLY A 63 -7.40 8.47 -30.32
CA GLY A 63 -6.60 7.67 -29.38
C GLY A 63 -5.27 8.33 -29.03
N LYS A 64 -4.59 8.91 -30.03
CA LYS A 64 -3.36 9.69 -29.83
C LYS A 64 -3.58 10.92 -28.95
N PHE A 65 -4.68 11.64 -29.12
CA PHE A 65 -5.01 12.79 -28.30
C PHE A 65 -5.23 12.40 -26.83
N VAL A 66 -6.04 11.35 -26.57
CA VAL A 66 -6.31 10.90 -25.20
C VAL A 66 -5.03 10.41 -24.52
N ALA A 67 -4.24 9.60 -25.21
CA ALA A 67 -3.00 9.07 -24.63
C ALA A 67 -1.94 10.14 -24.37
N SER A 68 -1.82 11.14 -25.24
CA SER A 68 -0.93 12.29 -25.01
C SER A 68 -1.30 13.00 -23.71
N ASN A 69 -2.61 13.25 -23.50
CA ASN A 69 -3.08 13.86 -22.25
C ASN A 69 -2.82 12.97 -21.03
N VAL A 70 -3.04 11.65 -21.13
CA VAL A 70 -2.75 10.70 -20.04
C VAL A 70 -1.26 10.70 -19.68
N VAL A 71 -0.36 10.72 -20.67
CA VAL A 71 1.09 10.78 -20.44
C VAL A 71 1.49 12.08 -19.75
N VAL A 72 0.94 13.23 -20.18
CA VAL A 72 1.21 14.53 -19.54
C VAL A 72 0.73 14.54 -18.09
N ILE A 73 -0.48 14.03 -17.81
CA ILE A 73 -1.01 13.90 -16.45
C ILE A 73 -0.12 12.99 -15.60
N ALA A 74 0.35 11.86 -16.15
CA ALA A 74 1.25 10.94 -15.45
C ALA A 74 2.58 11.59 -15.10
N LEU A 75 3.16 12.39 -16.01
CA LEU A 75 4.38 13.15 -15.76
C LEU A 75 4.20 14.20 -14.65
N ILE A 76 3.08 14.94 -14.68
CA ILE A 76 2.75 15.91 -13.64
C ILE A 76 2.59 15.20 -12.29
N ALA A 77 1.84 14.10 -12.25
CA ALA A 77 1.63 13.31 -11.04
C ALA A 77 2.95 12.77 -10.47
N ALA A 78 3.84 12.25 -11.32
CA ALA A 78 5.17 11.79 -10.93
C ALA A 78 6.04 12.93 -10.37
N GLY A 79 6.01 14.11 -11.01
CA GLY A 79 6.71 15.30 -10.55
C GLY A 79 6.21 15.79 -9.18
N VAL A 80 4.88 15.86 -9.00
CA VAL A 80 4.25 16.22 -7.72
C VAL A 80 4.59 15.19 -6.64
N PHE A 81 4.49 13.90 -6.94
CA PHE A 81 4.84 12.84 -5.99
C PHE A 81 6.32 12.91 -5.59
N GLY A 82 7.22 13.08 -6.55
CA GLY A 82 8.65 13.26 -6.30
C GLY A 82 8.94 14.49 -5.44
N TYR A 83 8.24 15.60 -5.69
CA TYR A 83 8.37 16.83 -4.90
C TYR A 83 7.85 16.65 -3.47
N LEU A 84 6.66 16.07 -3.29
CA LEU A 84 6.11 15.77 -1.97
C LEU A 84 7.01 14.80 -1.19
N GLN A 85 7.56 13.79 -1.87
CA GLN A 85 8.52 12.86 -1.28
C GLN A 85 9.83 13.56 -0.89
N TYR A 86 10.30 14.52 -1.69
CA TYR A 86 11.46 15.34 -1.37
C TYR A 86 11.21 16.25 -0.16
N GLN A 87 10.06 16.91 -0.09
CA GLN A 87 9.66 17.77 1.03
C GLN A 87 9.51 16.96 2.34
N ALA A 88 8.91 15.77 2.27
CA ALA A 88 8.81 14.86 3.42
C ALA A 88 10.20 14.46 3.97
N ARG A 89 11.24 14.44 3.13
CA ARG A 89 12.62 14.13 3.55
C ARG A 89 13.37 15.34 4.11
N GLN A 90 12.98 16.57 3.77
CA GLN A 90 13.59 17.80 4.31
C GLN A 90 13.20 18.11 5.77
N GLY A 91 12.15 17.48 6.30
CA GLY A 91 11.79 17.58 7.72
C GLY A 91 12.73 16.84 8.66
N ARG A 92 13.73 16.09 8.14
CA ARG A 92 14.76 15.45 8.97
C ARG A 92 16.01 16.32 8.93
N PRO A 93 16.45 16.93 10.06
CA PRO A 93 17.65 17.74 10.07
C PRO A 93 18.81 16.88 9.60
N VAL A 94 19.41 17.25 8.47
CA VAL A 94 20.65 16.64 8.01
C VAL A 94 21.71 17.07 9.03
N LYS A 95 22.11 16.16 9.92
CA LYS A 95 23.32 16.32 10.73
C LYS A 95 24.51 16.30 9.79
N VAL A 96 24.84 17.46 9.23
CA VAL A 96 26.20 17.73 8.78
C VAL A 96 27.03 17.96 10.04
N GLY A 97 28.22 17.35 10.06
CA GLY A 97 29.06 17.17 11.25
C GLY A 97 29.15 18.36 12.20
N ASP A 98 29.33 18.03 13.48
CA ASP A 98 29.48 18.89 14.66
C ASP A 98 29.86 20.35 14.40
N LYS A 99 28.89 21.19 14.04
CA LYS A 99 29.04 22.63 14.21
C LYS A 99 27.76 23.27 14.69
N LYS A 100 27.74 23.52 16.00
CA LYS A 100 26.88 24.53 16.61
C LYS A 100 27.30 25.89 16.05
N LEU A 101 26.36 26.58 15.42
CA LEU A 101 26.47 28.03 15.21
C LEU A 101 25.82 28.69 16.41
N ASN A 102 26.58 29.60 17.04
CA ASN A 102 26.21 30.43 18.18
C ASN A 102 24.85 31.12 18.01
#